data_AF-A0A8X6J1K6-F1
#
_entry.id   AF-A0A8X6J1K6-F1
#
_cell.length_a   1.000
_cell.length_b   1.000
_cell.length_c   1.000
_cell.angle_alpha   90.00
_cell.angle_beta   90.00
_cell.angle_gamma   90.00
#
_symmetry.space_group_name_H-M   'P 1'
#
loop_
_entity.id
_entity.type
_entity.pdbx_description
1 polymer ?
#
loop_
_entity_poly.entity_id
_entity_poly.type
_entity_poly.pdbx_seq_one_letter_code
_entity_poly.pdbx_strand_id
1 'polypeptide(L)'
;MAAPIQNPAKCKVRSVIRFLHAKGQRTADIHKEIVSVYGNIMNRQNVTKWCRHFCEGRTDVHDEQRTGRPSVISDALFQRTEEAIRTNRRLKLKELHQIIPEVSMTTLYEVVTVRLGYRKLCERWVPGGSLL
;
A
#
# COMPACT_ATOMS: atom_id res chain seq x y z
N MET A 1 6.76 -42.45 -6.83
CA MET A 1 7.16 -41.03 -6.92
C MET A 1 5.96 -40.20 -6.50
N ALA A 2 6.09 -39.39 -5.44
CA ALA A 2 5.00 -38.47 -5.06
C ALA A 2 4.87 -37.38 -6.12
N ALA A 3 3.64 -37.02 -6.49
CA ALA A 3 3.39 -36.02 -7.52
C ALA A 3 3.88 -34.63 -7.05
N PRO A 4 4.50 -33.82 -7.93
CA PRO A 4 4.87 -32.45 -7.61
C PRO A 4 3.65 -31.62 -7.20
N ILE A 5 3.78 -30.82 -6.14
CA ILE A 5 2.72 -29.91 -5.72
C ILE A 5 2.62 -28.79 -6.76
N GLN A 6 1.47 -28.68 -7.42
CA GLN A 6 1.24 -27.64 -8.42
C GLN A 6 0.76 -26.33 -7.79
N ASN A 7 1.27 -25.22 -8.33
CA ASN A 7 0.90 -23.85 -7.97
C ASN A 7 0.81 -23.57 -6.44
N PRO A 8 1.88 -23.83 -5.66
CA PRO A 8 1.87 -23.51 -4.24
C PRO A 8 1.86 -21.99 -4.02
N ALA A 9 1.13 -21.54 -2.99
CA ALA A 9 1.25 -20.16 -2.54
C ALA A 9 2.70 -19.87 -2.10
N LYS A 10 3.23 -18.68 -2.46
CA LYS A 10 4.63 -18.31 -2.18
C LYS A 10 4.99 -18.42 -0.69
N CYS A 11 4.06 -18.07 0.21
CA CYS A 11 4.26 -18.18 1.66
C CYS A 11 4.47 -19.63 2.12
N LYS A 12 3.84 -20.63 1.48
CA LYS A 12 4.04 -22.06 1.81
C LYS A 12 5.47 -22.49 1.51
N VAL A 13 5.97 -22.11 0.34
CA VAL A 13 7.35 -22.42 -0.09
C VAL A 13 8.37 -21.75 0.84
N ARG A 14 8.14 -20.48 1.20
CA ARG A 14 8.99 -19.75 2.14
C ARG A 14 8.98 -20.34 3.55
N SER A 15 7.85 -20.89 3.98
CA SER A 15 7.74 -21.60 5.26
C SER A 15 8.60 -22.87 5.27
N VAL A 16 8.62 -23.62 4.16
CA VAL A 16 9.51 -24.78 4.00
C VAL A 16 10.98 -24.35 4.00
N ILE A 17 11.33 -23.26 3.31
CA ILE A 17 12.69 -22.71 3.35
C ILE A 17 13.09 -22.36 4.79
N ARG A 18 12.21 -21.70 5.56
CA ARG A 18 12.45 -21.36 6.97
C ARG A 18 12.71 -22.61 7.81
N PHE A 19 11.89 -23.64 7.64
CA PHE A 19 12.03 -24.91 8.35
C PHE A 19 13.35 -25.61 8.03
N LEU A 20 13.67 -25.77 6.74
CA LEU A 20 14.90 -26.46 6.30
C LEU A 20 16.16 -25.68 6.69
N HIS A 21 16.10 -24.35 6.63
CA HIS A 21 17.17 -23.49 7.12
C HIS A 21 17.38 -23.65 8.64
N ALA A 22 16.31 -23.69 9.42
CA ALA A 22 16.37 -23.92 10.86
C ALA A 22 16.93 -25.31 11.22
N LYS A 23 16.79 -26.31 10.33
CA LYS A 23 17.47 -27.61 10.45
C LYS A 23 18.96 -27.58 10.12
N GLY A 24 19.51 -26.43 9.73
CA GLY A 24 20.93 -26.27 9.39
C GLY A 24 21.30 -26.76 7.99
N GLN A 25 20.33 -26.95 7.10
CA GLN A 25 20.63 -27.34 5.72
C GLN A 25 21.29 -26.20 4.94
N ARG A 26 22.22 -26.55 4.05
CA ARG A 26 22.85 -25.58 3.15
C ARG A 26 21.85 -25.11 2.11
N THR A 27 21.91 -23.82 1.75
CA THR A 27 21.02 -23.19 0.76
C THR A 27 20.95 -23.91 -0.58
N ALA A 28 22.07 -24.52 -1.02
CA ALA A 28 22.11 -25.30 -2.26
C ALA A 28 21.25 -26.58 -2.19
N ASP A 29 21.23 -27.23 -1.02
CA ASP A 29 20.46 -28.46 -0.79
C ASP A 29 18.97 -28.11 -0.63
N ILE A 30 18.65 -27.01 0.07
CA ILE A 30 17.30 -26.45 0.16
C ILE A 30 16.72 -26.17 -1.24
N HIS A 31 17.50 -25.55 -2.13
CA HIS A 31 17.04 -25.26 -3.49
C HIS A 31 16.70 -26.54 -4.27
N LYS A 32 17.53 -27.59 -4.16
CA LYS A 32 17.26 -28.89 -4.80
C LYS A 32 15.97 -29.50 -4.30
N GLU A 33 15.73 -29.44 -2.98
CA GLU A 33 14.52 -29.97 -2.36
C GLU A 33 13.26 -29.20 -2.80
N ILE A 34 13.33 -27.87 -2.84
CA ILE A 34 12.25 -27.03 -3.36
C ILE A 34 11.93 -27.39 -4.81
N VAL A 35 12.93 -27.53 -5.68
CA VAL A 35 12.73 -27.89 -7.10
C VAL A 35 12.16 -29.30 -7.24
N SER A 36 12.58 -30.24 -6.40
CA SER A 36 12.08 -31.61 -6.41
C SER A 36 10.59 -31.71 -6.04
N VAL A 37 10.10 -30.87 -5.13
CA VAL A 37 8.72 -30.96 -4.61
C VAL A 37 7.77 -30.03 -5.36
N TYR A 38 8.22 -28.83 -5.70
CA TYR A 38 7.38 -27.75 -6.24
C TYR A 38 7.72 -27.37 -7.69
N GLY A 39 8.77 -27.94 -8.27
CA GLY A 39 9.28 -27.54 -9.59
C GLY A 39 10.05 -26.21 -9.54
N ASN A 40 10.28 -25.59 -10.70
CA ASN A 40 11.11 -24.38 -10.83
C ASN A 40 10.39 -23.07 -10.43
N ILE A 41 9.65 -23.11 -9.31
CA ILE A 41 8.86 -21.98 -8.79
C ILE A 41 9.71 -20.88 -8.14
N MET A 42 10.92 -21.21 -7.68
CA MET A 42 11.82 -20.29 -7.00
C MET A 42 13.26 -20.58 -7.37
N ASN A 43 13.94 -19.59 -7.94
CA ASN A 43 15.34 -19.72 -8.31
C ASN A 43 16.28 -19.71 -7.07
N ARG A 44 17.52 -20.15 -7.28
CA ARG A 44 18.55 -20.21 -6.22
C ARG A 44 18.79 -18.87 -5.52
N GLN A 45 18.75 -17.75 -6.24
CA GLN A 45 18.95 -16.42 -5.66
C GLN A 45 17.85 -16.05 -4.66
N ASN A 46 16.59 -16.34 -4.98
CA ASN A 46 15.47 -16.11 -4.09
C ASN A 46 15.54 -17.01 -2.85
N VAL A 47 15.93 -18.27 -2.98
CA VAL A 47 16.16 -19.16 -1.83
C VAL A 47 17.25 -18.59 -0.92
N THR A 48 18.38 -18.17 -1.48
CA THR A 48 19.46 -17.51 -0.73
C THR A 48 18.98 -16.26 0.00
N LYS A 49 18.18 -15.42 -0.68
CA LYS A 49 17.62 -14.20 -0.10
C LYS A 49 16.73 -14.51 1.11
N TRP A 50 15.86 -15.53 1.02
CA TRP A 50 15.00 -15.95 2.12
C TRP A 50 15.79 -16.54 3.29
N CYS A 51 16.76 -17.41 3.03
CA CYS A 51 17.67 -17.90 4.07
C CYS A 51 18.36 -16.75 4.80
N ARG A 52 18.88 -15.75 4.07
CA ARG A 52 19.49 -14.56 4.67
C ARG A 52 18.52 -13.79 5.56
N HIS A 53 17.30 -13.52 5.09
CA HIS A 53 16.29 -12.86 5.91
C HIS A 53 15.98 -13.63 7.20
N PHE A 54 15.92 -14.96 7.14
CA PHE A 54 15.74 -15.78 8.33
C PHE A 54 16.96 -15.75 9.26
N CYS A 55 18.19 -15.67 8.74
CA CYS A 55 19.39 -15.41 9.55
C CYS A 55 19.34 -14.05 10.25
N GLU A 56 18.79 -13.03 9.57
CA GLU A 56 18.62 -11.67 10.10
C GLU A 56 17.46 -11.56 11.12
N GLY A 57 16.81 -12.68 11.48
CA GLY A 57 15.78 -12.72 12.50
C GLY A 57 14.35 -12.44 12.00
N ARG A 58 14.14 -12.33 10.68
CA ARG A 58 12.78 -12.21 10.13
C ARG A 58 11.97 -13.45 10.44
N THR A 59 10.76 -13.29 10.97
CA THR A 59 9.84 -14.40 11.25
C THR A 59 8.72 -14.51 10.23
N ASP A 60 8.36 -13.40 9.59
CA ASP A 60 7.28 -13.33 8.61
C ASP A 60 7.67 -13.92 7.24
N VAL A 61 6.77 -14.71 6.66
CA VAL A 61 6.94 -15.39 5.36
C VAL A 61 6.22 -14.68 4.21
N HIS A 62 5.44 -13.65 4.51
CA HIS A 62 4.76 -12.83 3.52
C HIS A 62 5.70 -11.76 2.99
N ASP A 63 5.35 -11.15 1.85
CA ASP A 63 6.05 -9.96 1.41
C ASP A 63 5.68 -8.81 2.35
N GLU A 64 6.65 -7.95 2.66
CA GLU A 64 6.33 -6.69 3.34
C GLU A 64 5.37 -5.88 2.48
N GLN A 65 4.51 -5.11 3.16
CA GLN A 65 3.72 -4.11 2.46
C GLN A 65 4.67 -3.24 1.66
N ARG A 66 4.55 -3.32 0.33
CA ARG A 66 5.26 -2.40 -0.54
C ARG A 66 4.66 -1.04 -0.30
N THR A 67 5.41 -0.15 0.35
CA THR A 67 5.15 1.28 0.22
C THR A 67 5.18 1.56 -1.27
N GLY A 68 4.01 1.84 -1.85
CA GLY A 68 3.91 2.19 -3.26
C GLY A 68 4.66 3.49 -3.56
N ARG A 69 4.38 4.09 -4.72
CA ARG A 69 4.83 5.45 -4.98
C ARG A 69 4.37 6.35 -3.81
N PRO A 70 5.27 7.11 -3.16
CA PRO A 70 4.88 8.06 -2.14
C PRO A 70 3.75 8.93 -2.68
N SER A 71 2.66 9.08 -1.93
CA SER A 71 1.61 10.01 -2.31
C SER A 71 2.23 11.41 -2.34
N VAL A 72 1.95 12.17 -3.40
CA VAL A 72 2.33 13.60 -3.48
C VAL A 72 1.66 14.41 -2.36
N ILE A 73 0.62 13.85 -1.75
CA ILE A 73 -0.16 14.45 -0.67
C ILE A 73 0.57 14.17 0.65
N SER A 74 1.25 15.20 1.17
CA SER A 74 1.82 15.18 2.52
C SER A 74 0.74 15.35 3.58
N ASP A 75 1.02 14.89 4.80
CA ASP A 75 0.10 15.09 5.94
C ASP A 75 -0.11 16.58 6.23
N ALA A 76 0.93 17.41 6.05
CA ALA A 76 0.83 18.86 6.19
C ALA A 76 -0.16 19.49 5.18
N LEU A 77 -0.12 19.05 3.91
CA LEU A 77 -1.07 19.49 2.90
C LEU A 77 -2.50 19.08 3.25
N PHE A 78 -2.66 17.85 3.75
CA PHE A 78 -3.96 17.32 4.15
C PHE A 78 -4.58 18.15 5.28
N GLN A 79 -3.83 18.41 6.35
CA GLN A 79 -4.28 19.22 7.49
C GLN A 79 -4.63 20.64 7.08
N ARG A 80 -3.76 21.31 6.32
CA ARG A 80 -3.99 22.69 5.84
C ARG A 80 -5.23 22.79 4.96
N THR A 81 -5.47 21.79 4.11
CA THR A 81 -6.68 21.72 3.27
C THR A 81 -7.94 21.54 4.12
N GLU A 82 -7.88 20.68 5.13
CA GLU A 82 -9.00 20.43 6.03
C GLU A 82 -9.35 21.66 6.87
N GLU A 83 -8.34 22.35 7.42
CA GLU A 83 -8.51 23.59 8.20
C GLU A 83 -9.16 24.70 7.37
N ALA A 84 -8.72 24.88 6.11
CA ALA A 84 -9.30 25.88 5.22
C ALA A 84 -10.80 25.62 4.97
N ILE A 85 -11.17 24.36 4.69
CA ILE A 85 -12.58 23.97 4.45
C ILE A 85 -13.42 24.08 5.72
N ARG A 86 -12.87 23.72 6.89
CA ARG A 86 -13.56 23.87 8.17
C ARG A 86 -13.82 25.33 8.52
N THR A 87 -12.89 26.21 8.19
CA THR A 87 -13.02 27.67 8.40
C THR A 87 -14.10 28.27 7.51
N ASN A 88 -14.15 27.88 6.23
CA ASN A 88 -15.19 28.30 5.31
C ASN A 88 -15.69 27.15 4.43
N ARG A 89 -16.83 26.58 4.82
CA ARG A 89 -17.45 25.43 4.13
C ARG A 89 -17.95 25.75 2.72
N ARG A 90 -18.01 27.02 2.32
CA ARG A 90 -18.45 27.48 0.98
C ARG A 90 -17.28 27.72 0.02
N LEU A 91 -16.04 27.45 0.43
CA LEU A 91 -14.85 27.64 -0.41
C LEU A 91 -14.95 26.87 -1.72
N LYS A 92 -14.65 27.57 -2.81
CA LYS A 92 -14.48 26.98 -4.14
C LYS A 92 -13.05 26.44 -4.26
N LEU A 93 -12.89 25.41 -5.09
CA LEU A 93 -11.58 24.81 -5.35
C LEU A 93 -10.53 25.82 -5.84
N LYS A 94 -10.94 26.84 -6.61
CA LYS A 94 -10.05 27.93 -7.07
C LYS A 94 -9.56 28.81 -5.92
N GLU A 95 -10.42 29.13 -4.97
CA GLU A 95 -10.09 29.94 -3.78
C GLU A 95 -9.17 29.13 -2.85
N LEU A 96 -9.45 27.83 -2.69
CA LEU A 96 -8.58 26.91 -1.96
C LEU A 96 -7.18 26.84 -2.59
N HIS A 97 -7.07 26.84 -3.92
CA HIS A 97 -5.78 26.87 -4.60
C HIS A 97 -5.03 28.20 -4.43
N GLN A 98 -5.73 29.33 -4.24
CA GLN A 98 -5.08 30.58 -3.89
C GLN A 98 -4.47 30.54 -2.48
N ILE A 99 -5.11 29.81 -1.55
CA ILE A 99 -4.60 29.60 -0.19
C ILE A 99 -3.40 28.63 -0.19
N ILE A 100 -3.45 27.62 -1.06
CA ILE A 100 -2.49 26.52 -1.16
C ILE A 100 -1.95 26.44 -2.62
N PRO A 101 -1.09 27.40 -3.03
CA PRO A 101 -0.57 27.46 -4.39
C PRO A 101 0.49 26.40 -4.70
N GLU A 102 1.07 25.76 -3.67
CA GLU A 102 2.16 24.77 -3.81
C GLU A 102 1.76 23.48 -4.53
N VAL A 103 0.46 23.23 -4.72
CA VAL A 103 -0.06 22.02 -5.37
C VAL A 103 -1.03 22.32 -6.49
N SER A 104 -1.09 21.42 -7.47
CA SER A 104 -2.01 21.57 -8.61
C SER A 104 -3.48 21.52 -8.16
N MET A 105 -4.35 22.18 -8.93
CA MET A 105 -5.81 22.09 -8.71
C MET A 105 -6.33 20.65 -8.71
N THR A 106 -5.77 19.76 -9.53
CA THR A 106 -6.14 18.35 -9.60
C THR A 106 -5.78 17.61 -8.31
N THR A 107 -4.60 17.89 -7.76
CA THR A 107 -4.16 17.32 -6.47
C THR A 107 -5.06 17.80 -5.35
N LEU A 108 -5.41 19.10 -5.30
CA LEU A 108 -6.36 19.62 -4.33
C LEU A 108 -7.73 18.97 -4.46
N TYR A 109 -8.22 18.78 -5.69
CA TYR A 109 -9.49 18.08 -5.93
C TYR A 109 -9.46 16.65 -5.37
N GLU A 110 -8.38 15.90 -5.61
CA GLU A 110 -8.18 14.55 -5.07
C GLU A 110 -8.16 14.56 -3.53
N VAL A 111 -7.43 15.49 -2.91
CA VAL A 111 -7.39 15.64 -1.44
C VAL A 111 -8.79 15.89 -0.88
N VAL A 112 -9.53 16.85 -1.44
CA VAL A 112 -10.86 17.24 -0.94
C VAL A 112 -11.88 16.13 -1.11
N THR A 113 -11.92 15.49 -2.28
CA THR A 113 -13.00 14.55 -2.63
C THR A 113 -12.69 13.10 -2.28
N VAL A 114 -11.45 12.65 -2.52
CA VAL A 114 -11.06 11.24 -2.33
C VAL A 114 -10.55 11.01 -0.92
N ARG A 115 -9.68 11.89 -0.42
CA ARG A 115 -9.01 11.69 0.88
C ARG A 115 -9.84 12.19 2.05
N LEU A 116 -10.34 13.43 1.97
CA LEU A 116 -11.20 14.04 3.00
C LEU A 116 -12.67 13.63 2.86
N GLY A 117 -13.09 13.15 1.69
CA GLY A 117 -14.46 12.70 1.45
C GLY A 117 -15.49 13.82 1.34
N TYR A 118 -15.09 15.09 1.21
CA TYR A 118 -16.01 16.19 1.03
C TYR A 118 -16.67 16.13 -0.35
N ARG A 119 -17.95 16.49 -0.39
CA ARG A 119 -18.73 16.57 -1.63
C ARG A 119 -19.36 17.94 -1.73
N LYS A 120 -19.41 18.48 -2.96
CA LYS A 120 -20.17 19.70 -3.23
C LYS A 120 -21.65 19.41 -3.02
N LEU A 121 -22.27 20.09 -2.07
CA LEU A 121 -23.71 20.10 -1.90
C LEU A 121 -24.27 21.37 -2.57
N CYS A 122 -25.36 21.22 -3.33
CA CYS A 122 -26.12 22.36 -3.80
C CYS A 122 -27.06 22.80 -2.69
N GLU A 123 -27.18 24.12 -2.50
CA GLU A 123 -28.13 24.67 -1.53
C GLU A 123 -29.56 24.27 -1.92
N ARG A 124 -30.35 23.86 -0.93
CA ARG A 124 -31.76 23.54 -1.15
C ARG A 124 -32.50 24.85 -1.39
N TRP A 125 -33.21 24.94 -2.51
CA TRP A 125 -34.09 26.08 -2.79
C TRP A 125 -35.19 26.13 -1.72
N VAL A 126 -35.31 27.27 -1.03
CA VAL A 126 -36.37 27.53 -0.05
C VAL A 126 -37.36 28.51 -0.68
N PRO A 127 -38.60 28.10 -1.01
CA PRO A 127 -39.63 29.02 -1.47
C PRO A 127 -40.08 29.97 -0.35
N GLY A 128 -39.87 31.27 -0.55
CA GLY A 128 -40.70 32.35 0.00
C GLY A 128 -40.34 32.87 1.40
N GLY A 129 -40.02 34.17 1.46
CA GLY A 129 -39.97 34.97 2.68
C GLY A 129 -39.43 36.37 2.39
N SER A 130 -40.32 37.30 2.07
CA SER A 130 -40.03 38.72 1.85
C SER A 130 -39.19 39.29 3.00
N LEU A 131 -38.06 39.91 2.67
CA LEU A 131 -37.36 40.81 3.58
C LEU A 131 -38.12 42.14 3.60
N LEU A 132 -38.93 42.34 4.64
CA LEU A 132 -39.19 43.65 5.23
C LEU A 132 -38.37 43.74 6.52
#